data_AF-D0I841-F1
#
_entry.id   AF-D0I841-F1
#
_cell.length_a   1.000
_cell.length_b   1.000
_cell.length_c   1.000
_cell.angle_alpha   90.00
_cell.angle_beta   90.00
_cell.angle_gamma   90.00
#
_symmetry.space_group_name_H-M   'P 1'
#
loop_
_entity.id
_entity.type
_entity.pdbx_description
1 polymer ?
#
loop_
_entity_poly.entity_id
_entity_poly.type
_entity_poly.pdbx_seq_one_letter_code
_entity_poly.pdbx_strand_id
1 'polypeptide(L)'
;MLYLQEHAEKYHHPKEDLIYHYYLQHYPDAEGVARLDDEHQALSDLTAEFADTVEMILMDAVIPLDLFVEKLNRFVGCQKAHLDLEEKTILPVLEQTLTTGDWTYLQSQWEEEADPLFGEQVADRFKELAAAL
;
A
#
# COMPACT_ATOMS: atom_id res chain seq x y z
N MET A 1 5.24 1.20 -12.48
CA MET A 1 4.05 1.76 -11.81
C MET A 1 2.97 0.71 -11.57
N LEU A 2 2.59 -0.08 -12.59
CA LEU A 2 1.51 -1.07 -12.46
C LEU A 2 1.61 -1.99 -11.22
N TYR A 3 2.78 -2.59 -10.95
CA TYR A 3 2.93 -3.45 -9.76
C TYR A 3 2.70 -2.68 -8.46
N LEU A 4 3.30 -1.49 -8.28
CA LEU A 4 3.16 -0.70 -7.05
C LEU A 4 1.70 -0.34 -6.77
N GLN A 5 0.95 0.00 -7.83
CA GLN A 5 -0.47 0.31 -7.72
C GLN A 5 -1.32 -0.94 -7.44
N GLU A 6 -1.16 -2.00 -8.26
CA GLU A 6 -1.95 -3.23 -8.08
C GLU A 6 -1.66 -3.89 -6.74
N HIS A 7 -0.40 -3.94 -6.31
CA HIS A 7 0.00 -4.51 -5.03
C HIS A 7 -0.63 -3.72 -3.86
N ALA A 8 -0.46 -2.39 -3.85
CA ALA A 8 -1.00 -1.55 -2.79
C ALA A 8 -2.53 -1.67 -2.68
N GLU A 9 -3.24 -1.53 -3.79
CA GLU A 9 -4.70 -1.44 -3.81
C GLU A 9 -5.43 -2.77 -3.67
N LYS A 10 -4.84 -3.88 -4.14
CA LYS A 10 -5.52 -5.20 -4.13
C LYS A 10 -5.05 -6.12 -3.03
N TYR A 11 -3.81 -5.97 -2.55
CA TYR A 11 -3.19 -6.94 -1.65
C TYR A 11 -2.83 -6.33 -0.30
N HIS A 12 -2.27 -5.12 -0.29
CA HIS A 12 -1.76 -4.45 0.92
C HIS A 12 -2.87 -3.74 1.70
N HIS A 13 -3.44 -2.66 1.15
CA HIS A 13 -4.44 -1.84 1.86
C HIS A 13 -5.70 -2.62 2.27
N PRO A 14 -6.31 -3.50 1.44
CA PRO A 14 -7.53 -4.21 1.87
C PRO A 14 -7.34 -5.06 3.12
N LYS A 15 -6.14 -5.63 3.30
CA LYS A 15 -5.78 -6.38 4.49
C LYS A 15 -5.63 -5.45 5.69
N GLU A 16 -4.92 -4.35 5.52
CA GLU A 16 -4.69 -3.36 6.57
C GLU A 16 -6.00 -2.74 7.03
N ASP A 17 -6.85 -2.33 6.09
CA ASP A 17 -8.20 -1.85 6.36
C ASP A 17 -8.96 -2.85 7.21
N LEU A 18 -8.99 -4.15 6.85
CA LEU A 18 -9.67 -5.18 7.64
C LEU A 18 -9.16 -5.21 9.10
N ILE A 19 -7.84 -5.16 9.30
CA ILE A 19 -7.21 -5.21 10.64
C ILE A 19 -7.52 -3.92 11.41
N TYR A 20 -7.40 -2.76 10.78
CA TYR A 20 -7.59 -1.45 11.39
C TYR A 20 -9.05 -1.23 11.79
N HIS A 21 -9.99 -1.59 10.92
CA HIS A 21 -11.43 -1.54 11.21
C HIS A 21 -11.80 -2.45 12.38
N TYR A 22 -11.29 -3.68 12.40
CA TYR A 22 -11.49 -4.59 13.52
C TYR A 22 -10.94 -4.00 14.83
N TYR A 23 -9.72 -3.47 14.78
CA TYR A 23 -9.09 -2.86 15.95
C TYR A 23 -9.91 -1.71 16.52
N LEU A 24 -10.35 -0.77 15.66
CA LEU A 24 -11.18 0.38 16.06
C LEU A 24 -12.53 -0.02 16.67
N GLN A 25 -13.11 -1.13 16.22
CA GLN A 25 -14.39 -1.62 16.74
C GLN A 25 -14.27 -2.31 18.12
N HIS A 26 -13.11 -2.91 18.39
CA HIS A 26 -12.91 -3.75 19.58
C HIS A 26 -12.04 -3.09 20.66
N TYR A 27 -11.28 -2.04 20.33
CA TYR A 27 -10.34 -1.36 21.23
C TYR A 27 -10.64 0.15 21.29
N PRO A 28 -11.28 0.65 22.37
CA PRO A 28 -11.83 2.02 22.43
C PRO A 28 -10.79 3.15 22.57
N ASP A 29 -9.52 2.85 22.88
CA ASP A 29 -8.44 3.84 23.03
C ASP A 29 -7.54 3.96 21.78
N ALA A 30 -8.06 3.59 20.61
CA ALA A 30 -7.32 3.50 19.34
C ALA A 30 -7.10 4.85 18.63
N GLU A 31 -6.59 5.86 19.34
CA GLU A 31 -6.18 7.13 18.72
C GLU A 31 -4.96 6.91 17.80
N GLY A 32 -5.12 7.17 16.50
CA GLY A 32 -4.06 7.07 15.49
C GLY A 32 -4.39 6.16 14.31
N VAL A 33 -5.17 5.10 14.54
CA VAL A 33 -5.59 4.13 13.49
C VAL A 33 -6.72 4.69 12.62
N ALA A 34 -7.59 5.53 13.20
CA ALA A 34 -8.78 6.07 12.53
C ALA A 34 -8.53 7.00 11.33
N ARG A 35 -7.28 7.31 11.00
CA ARG A 35 -6.91 8.19 9.89
C ARG A 35 -6.30 7.46 8.69
N LEU A 36 -6.12 6.14 8.77
CA LEU A 36 -5.37 5.38 7.76
C LEU A 36 -6.17 5.17 6.47
N ASP A 37 -7.49 5.01 6.53
CA ASP A 37 -8.33 4.90 5.33
C ASP A 37 -8.22 6.15 4.43
N ASP A 38 -8.22 7.34 5.03
CA ASP A 38 -8.05 8.61 4.31
C ASP A 38 -6.64 8.70 3.70
N GLU A 39 -5.61 8.16 4.37
CA GLU A 39 -4.25 8.07 3.82
C GLU A 39 -4.18 7.09 2.65
N HIS A 40 -4.79 5.90 2.76
CA HIS A 40 -4.83 4.91 1.69
C HIS A 40 -5.48 5.49 0.42
N GLN A 41 -6.60 6.21 0.56
CA GLN A 41 -7.24 6.86 -0.59
C GLN A 41 -6.35 7.95 -1.19
N ALA A 42 -5.75 8.80 -0.37
CA ALA A 42 -4.86 9.86 -0.86
C ALA A 42 -3.62 9.30 -1.57
N LEU A 43 -3.10 8.16 -1.12
CA LEU A 43 -1.97 7.46 -1.76
C LEU A 43 -2.37 6.77 -3.06
N SER A 44 -3.56 6.19 -3.14
CA SER A 44 -4.10 5.65 -4.40
C SER A 44 -4.22 6.76 -5.45
N ASP A 45 -4.82 7.89 -5.11
CA ASP A 45 -4.96 9.04 -6.00
C ASP A 45 -3.58 9.57 -6.45
N LEU A 46 -2.62 9.70 -5.52
CA LEU A 46 -1.27 10.14 -5.82
C LEU A 46 -0.51 9.14 -6.72
N THR A 47 -0.72 7.84 -6.50
CA THR A 47 -0.11 6.78 -7.29
C THR A 47 -0.64 6.80 -8.72
N ALA A 48 -1.96 6.96 -8.89
CA ALA A 48 -2.59 7.10 -10.19
C ALA A 48 -2.09 8.36 -10.92
N GLU A 49 -2.06 9.52 -10.25
CA GLU A 49 -1.55 10.78 -10.83
C GLU A 49 -0.09 10.65 -11.32
N PHE A 50 0.75 9.96 -10.55
CA PHE A 50 2.15 9.74 -10.93
C PHE A 50 2.27 8.69 -12.05
N ALA A 51 1.45 7.64 -12.03
CA ALA A 51 1.40 6.65 -13.11
C ALA A 51 1.02 7.28 -14.46
N ASP A 52 0.00 8.16 -14.47
CA ASP A 52 -0.40 8.92 -15.66
C ASP A 52 0.75 9.79 -16.19
N THR A 53 1.52 10.40 -15.29
CA THR A 53 2.69 11.21 -15.65
C THR A 53 3.75 10.35 -16.35
N VAL A 54 3.99 9.14 -15.86
CA VAL A 54 4.92 8.18 -16.49
C VAL A 54 4.38 7.69 -17.83
N GLU A 55 3.09 7.37 -17.93
CA GLU A 55 2.46 6.93 -19.17
C GLU A 55 2.52 8.02 -20.26
N MET A 56 2.27 9.28 -19.90
CA MET A 56 2.43 10.41 -20.82
C MET A 56 3.85 10.48 -21.40
N ILE A 57 4.89 10.32 -20.57
CA ILE A 57 6.29 10.30 -21.03
C ILE A 57 6.54 9.13 -21.98
N LEU A 58 6.01 7.94 -21.67
CA LEU A 58 6.13 6.76 -22.53
C LEU A 58 5.41 6.93 -23.88
N MET A 59 4.37 7.78 -23.93
CA MET A 59 3.66 8.18 -25.13
C MET A 59 4.27 9.43 -25.79
N ASP A 60 5.56 9.70 -25.55
CA ASP A 60 6.36 10.80 -26.13
C ASP A 60 5.86 12.21 -25.77
N ALA A 61 5.09 12.38 -24.70
CA ALA A 61 4.74 13.71 -24.19
C ALA A 61 5.97 14.41 -23.60
N VAL A 62 6.12 15.72 -23.90
CA VAL A 62 7.20 16.53 -23.35
C VAL A 62 6.79 17.05 -21.98
N ILE A 63 7.32 16.45 -20.93
CA ILE A 63 7.15 16.90 -19.53
C ILE A 63 8.44 17.60 -19.07
N PRO A 64 8.37 18.81 -18.50
CA PRO A 64 9.52 19.46 -17.88
C PRO A 64 10.13 18.58 -16.77
N LEU A 65 11.47 18.47 -16.77
CA LEU A 65 12.19 17.59 -15.83
C LEU A 65 11.95 17.99 -14.37
N ASP A 66 11.89 19.29 -14.08
CA ASP A 66 11.58 19.85 -12.77
C ASP A 66 10.21 19.41 -12.27
N LEU A 67 9.18 19.46 -13.12
CA LEU A 67 7.83 18.98 -12.80
C LEU A 67 7.82 17.47 -12.54
N PHE A 68 8.52 16.69 -13.35
CA PHE A 68 8.62 15.25 -13.14
C PHE A 68 9.31 14.91 -11.81
N VAL A 69 10.42 15.57 -11.52
CA VAL A 69 11.16 15.39 -10.27
C VAL A 69 10.32 15.78 -9.05
N GLU A 70 9.54 16.86 -9.14
CA GLU A 70 8.62 17.25 -8.08
C GLU A 70 7.58 16.15 -7.80
N LYS A 71 6.92 15.66 -8.85
CA LYS A 71 5.92 14.59 -8.73
C LYS A 71 6.51 13.29 -8.19
N LEU A 72 7.69 12.88 -8.66
CA LEU A 72 8.40 11.71 -8.18
C LEU A 72 8.75 11.84 -6.69
N ASN A 73 9.32 12.98 -6.28
CA ASN A 73 9.69 13.21 -4.89
C ASN A 73 8.47 13.22 -3.96
N ARG A 74 7.36 13.81 -4.42
CA ARG A 74 6.09 13.78 -3.68
C ARG A 74 5.57 12.35 -3.54
N PHE A 75 5.52 11.59 -4.63
CA PHE A 75 5.11 10.19 -4.62
C PHE A 75 5.93 9.36 -3.63
N VAL A 76 7.27 9.38 -3.77
CA VAL A 76 8.18 8.62 -2.89
C VAL A 76 8.08 9.09 -1.44
N GLY A 77 8.01 10.40 -1.21
CA GLY A 77 7.93 10.99 0.12
C GLY A 77 6.65 10.59 0.86
N CYS A 78 5.50 10.63 0.19
CA CYS A 78 4.22 10.23 0.78
C CYS A 78 4.16 8.73 1.05
N GLN A 79 4.56 7.88 0.10
CA GLN A 79 4.60 6.42 0.30
C GLN A 79 5.50 6.05 1.48
N LYS A 80 6.67 6.66 1.57
CA LYS A 80 7.61 6.41 2.68
C LYS A 80 7.05 6.87 4.02
N ALA A 81 6.44 8.05 4.07
CA ALA A 81 5.87 8.58 5.31
C ALA A 81 4.74 7.69 5.86
N HIS A 82 3.94 7.13 4.95
CA HIS A 82 2.88 6.19 5.29
C HIS A 82 3.45 4.88 5.84
N LEU A 83 4.36 4.22 5.12
CA LEU A 83 5.03 3.00 5.62
C LEU A 83 5.73 3.24 6.97
N ASP A 84 6.39 4.40 7.13
CA ASP A 84 7.03 4.78 8.40
C ASP A 84 6.00 4.91 9.54
N LEU A 85 4.80 5.42 9.27
CA LEU A 85 3.71 5.50 10.26
C LEU A 85 3.25 4.09 10.66
N GLU A 86 3.02 3.23 9.68
CA GLU A 86 2.58 1.85 9.90
C GLU A 86 3.60 1.07 10.73
N GLU A 87 4.84 0.98 10.25
CA GLU A 87 5.91 0.17 10.85
C GLU A 87 6.30 0.65 12.25
N LYS A 88 6.34 1.97 12.48
CA LYS A 88 6.87 2.53 13.73
C LYS A 88 5.80 2.79 14.78
N THR A 89 4.54 2.88 14.37
CA THR A 89 3.45 3.33 15.25
C THR A 89 2.31 2.33 15.29
N ILE A 90 1.75 1.98 14.13
CA ILE A 90 0.50 1.21 14.07
C ILE A 90 0.73 -0.28 14.32
N LEU A 91 1.61 -0.92 13.54
CA LEU A 91 1.90 -2.35 13.67
C LEU A 91 2.38 -2.73 15.07
N PRO A 92 3.29 -1.97 15.73
CA PRO A 92 3.69 -2.28 17.11
C PRO A 92 2.54 -2.19 18.12
N VAL A 93 1.59 -1.28 17.93
CA VAL A 93 0.40 -1.17 18.80
C VAL A 93 -0.48 -2.40 18.61
N LEU A 94 -0.77 -2.78 17.36
CA LEU A 94 -1.57 -3.97 17.03
C LEU A 94 -0.94 -5.24 17.59
N GLU A 95 0.37 -5.42 17.45
CA GLU A 95 1.10 -6.57 17.99
C GLU A 95 0.98 -6.69 19.52
N GLN A 96 1.01 -5.55 20.22
CA GLN A 96 0.91 -5.52 21.69
C GLN A 96 -0.51 -5.71 22.22
N THR A 97 -1.54 -5.44 21.41
CA THR A 97 -2.94 -5.38 21.86
C THR A 97 -3.82 -6.49 21.31
N LEU A 98 -3.65 -6.89 20.06
CA LEU A 98 -4.42 -7.98 19.46
C LEU A 98 -4.00 -9.32 20.07
N THR A 99 -4.98 -10.08 20.52
CA THR A 99 -4.78 -11.42 21.06
C THR A 99 -4.64 -12.44 19.94
N THR A 100 -4.16 -13.65 20.27
CA THR A 100 -4.14 -14.77 19.33
C THR A 100 -5.54 -15.11 18.78
N GLY A 101 -6.60 -14.90 19.57
CA GLY A 101 -7.98 -15.12 19.13
C GLY A 101 -8.39 -14.13 18.04
N ASP A 102 -8.00 -12.86 18.21
CA ASP A 102 -8.29 -11.80 17.25
C ASP A 102 -7.55 -12.05 15.93
N TRP A 103 -6.28 -12.43 15.99
CA TRP A 103 -5.51 -12.82 14.80
C TRP A 103 -6.10 -14.03 14.08
N THR A 104 -6.58 -15.04 14.82
CA THR A 104 -7.25 -16.20 14.23
C THR A 104 -8.55 -15.79 13.53
N TYR A 105 -9.32 -14.90 14.15
CA TYR A 105 -10.53 -14.35 13.54
C TYR A 105 -10.21 -13.57 12.26
N LEU A 106 -9.26 -12.62 12.31
CA LEU A 106 -8.84 -11.81 11.16
C LEU A 106 -8.35 -12.68 10.00
N GLN A 107 -7.50 -13.68 10.27
CA GLN A 107 -7.04 -14.63 9.25
C GLN A 107 -8.19 -15.40 8.60
N SER A 108 -9.24 -15.73 9.35
CA SER A 108 -10.41 -16.41 8.79
C SER A 108 -11.25 -15.56 7.85
N GLN A 109 -11.11 -14.23 7.92
CA GLN A 109 -11.83 -13.28 7.07
C GLN A 109 -11.06 -12.93 5.79
N TRP A 110 -9.82 -13.38 5.67
CA TRP A 110 -8.96 -13.01 4.55
C TRP A 110 -8.97 -14.09 3.46
N GLU A 111 -9.14 -13.66 2.22
CA GLU A 111 -8.81 -14.47 1.05
C GLU A 111 -7.31 -14.34 0.73
N GLU A 112 -6.55 -15.43 0.84
CA GLU A 112 -5.15 -15.48 0.42
C GLU A 112 -5.08 -15.34 -1.11
N GLU A 113 -4.79 -14.12 -1.57
CA GLU A 113 -4.39 -13.87 -2.95
C GLU A 113 -2.86 -13.77 -3.05
N ALA A 114 -2.27 -14.57 -3.93
CA ALA A 114 -0.82 -14.60 -4.11
C ALA A 114 -0.32 -13.29 -4.73
N ASP A 115 0.75 -12.75 -4.16
CA ASP A 115 1.46 -11.60 -4.74
C ASP A 115 1.85 -11.93 -6.21
N PRO A 116 1.54 -11.05 -7.18
CA PRO A 116 1.75 -11.36 -8.59
C PRO A 116 3.22 -11.24 -9.03
N LEU A 117 4.11 -10.72 -8.19
CA LEU A 117 5.55 -10.56 -8.39
C LEU A 117 6.38 -11.56 -7.58
N PHE A 118 5.94 -11.93 -6.38
CA PHE A 118 6.69 -12.83 -5.47
C PHE A 118 5.97 -14.16 -5.23
N GLY A 119 6.73 -15.25 -5.04
CA GLY A 119 6.20 -16.59 -4.75
C GLY A 119 6.48 -17.61 -5.85
N GLU A 120 5.78 -18.75 -5.82
CA GLU A 120 6.02 -19.85 -6.77
C GLU A 120 5.55 -19.54 -8.19
N GLN A 121 4.56 -18.67 -8.36
CA GLN A 121 3.99 -18.29 -9.66
C GLN A 121 4.01 -16.78 -9.83
N VAL A 122 5.03 -16.28 -10.53
CA VAL A 122 5.10 -14.88 -10.95
C VAL A 122 4.21 -14.67 -12.17
N ALA A 123 3.30 -13.70 -12.11
CA ALA A 123 2.43 -13.36 -13.22
C ALA A 123 3.25 -12.97 -14.44
N ASP A 124 2.82 -13.40 -15.64
CA ASP A 124 3.59 -13.21 -16.89
C ASP A 124 4.03 -11.75 -17.10
N ARG A 125 3.15 -10.80 -16.75
CA ARG A 125 3.39 -9.35 -16.90
C ARG A 125 4.49 -8.79 -15.98
N PHE A 126 4.92 -9.52 -14.93
CA PHE A 126 5.91 -9.09 -13.95
C PHE A 126 7.21 -9.91 -13.98
N LYS A 127 7.34 -10.89 -14.89
CA LYS A 127 8.55 -11.74 -14.98
C LYS A 127 9.84 -10.96 -15.21
N GLU A 128 9.81 -9.94 -16.05
CA GLU A 128 10.99 -9.09 -16.32
C GLU A 128 11.38 -8.27 -15.08
N LEU A 129 10.38 -7.74 -14.36
CA LEU A 129 10.61 -7.02 -13.11
C LEU A 129 11.20 -7.95 -12.04
N ALA A 130 10.66 -9.16 -11.89
CA ALA A 130 11.17 -10.16 -10.94
C ALA A 130 12.61 -10.57 -11.23
N ALA A 131 13.00 -10.69 -12.50
CA ALA A 131 14.36 -11.04 -12.88
C ALA A 131 15.38 -9.91 -12.65
N ALA A 132 14.91 -8.68 -12.42
CA ALA A 132 15.74 -7.49 -12.21
C ALA A 132 15.93 -7.12 -10.73
N LEU A 133 15.24 -7.80 -9.81
CA LEU A 133 15.36 -7.67 -8.35
C LEU A 133 16.40 -8.65 -7.79
#